data_AF-A0A7Z9HFU4-F1
#
_entry.id   AF-A0A7Z9HFU4-F1
#
_cell.length_a   1.000
_cell.length_b   1.000
_cell.length_c   1.000
_cell.angle_alpha   90.00
_cell.angle_beta   90.00
_cell.angle_gamma   90.00
#
_symmetry.space_group_name_H-M   'P 1'
#
loop_
_entity.id
_entity.type
_entity.pdbx_description
1 polymer ?
#
loop_
_entity_poly.entity_id
_entity_poly.type
_entity_poly.pdbx_seq_one_letter_code
_entity_poly.pdbx_strand_id
1 'polypeptide(L)'
;MFGEKKTKIKEAKWMLTFADLITLLFCFFVYLSLFNKPQVDLKTGFIVNEKTINALKSRLPDNTVSSLNSMKELFFETKEKFAEKLETLIGNKQTSLYKTQILIESMAIGQVKESTGVLKVVVLLNEKVEEDLRIPLFFAGNARRGPVDPELCTNEGLTRNTEEIQEFDYLIGSEVAIIPEGKKETFFPLCVINDELYEAPEEILVQIGKLRGDVERGNFVTRSIIIQDDEPLPTVTFEIARR
;
A
#
# COMPACT_ATOMS: atom_id res chain seq x y z
N MET A 1 35.58 57.70 -54.43
CA MET A 1 34.95 56.40 -54.77
C MET A 1 35.29 55.39 -53.69
N PHE A 2 34.39 55.17 -52.73
CA PHE A 2 34.41 53.99 -51.86
C PHE A 2 32.96 53.63 -51.58
N GLY A 3 32.51 52.52 -52.17
CA GLY A 3 31.13 52.08 -52.18
C GLY A 3 30.71 51.48 -50.84
N GLU A 4 29.51 51.84 -50.39
CA GLU A 4 28.80 51.19 -49.29
C GLU A 4 28.52 49.73 -49.65
N LYS A 5 29.20 48.79 -48.99
CA LYS A 5 28.79 47.39 -48.98
C LYS A 5 27.66 47.20 -47.97
N LYS A 6 26.42 47.10 -48.47
CA LYS A 6 25.27 46.62 -47.69
C LYS A 6 25.46 45.14 -47.34
N THR A 7 25.82 44.85 -46.10
CA THR A 7 25.77 43.49 -45.54
C THR A 7 24.30 43.12 -45.28
N LYS A 8 23.72 42.29 -46.16
CA LYS A 8 22.44 41.63 -45.89
C LYS A 8 22.65 40.61 -44.77
N ILE A 9 22.18 40.94 -43.56
CA ILE A 9 22.02 39.97 -42.48
C ILE A 9 20.92 39.01 -42.91
N LYS A 10 21.29 37.76 -43.22
CA LYS A 10 20.31 36.67 -43.40
C LYS A 10 19.81 36.32 -42.00
N GLU A 11 18.62 36.79 -41.64
CA GLU A 11 17.91 36.27 -40.48
C GLU A 11 17.64 34.79 -40.70
N ALA A 12 18.27 33.93 -39.89
CA ALA A 12 17.97 32.51 -39.85
C ALA A 12 16.59 32.34 -39.22
N LYS A 13 15.55 32.29 -40.07
CA LYS A 13 14.19 31.98 -39.64
C LYS A 13 14.12 30.48 -39.35
N TRP A 14 14.23 30.10 -38.08
CA TRP A 14 13.98 28.73 -37.63
C TRP A 14 12.50 28.41 -37.84
N MET A 15 12.18 27.81 -38.99
CA MET A 15 10.86 27.29 -39.28
C MET A 15 10.74 25.92 -38.59
N LEU A 16 10.30 25.92 -37.33
CA LEU A 16 9.90 24.71 -36.64
C LEU A 16 8.64 24.20 -37.33
N THR A 17 8.74 23.05 -37.98
CA THR A 17 7.58 22.47 -38.68
C THR A 17 6.66 21.79 -37.67
N PHE A 18 5.39 21.61 -38.04
CA PHE A 18 4.44 20.85 -37.23
C PHE A 18 4.93 19.42 -36.97
N ALA A 19 5.66 18.82 -37.92
CA ALA A 19 6.28 17.50 -37.78
C ALA A 19 7.41 17.50 -36.74
N ASP A 20 8.24 18.55 -36.67
CA ASP A 20 9.27 18.69 -35.64
C ASP A 20 8.64 18.81 -34.24
N LEU A 21 7.50 19.52 -34.13
CA LEU A 21 6.79 19.67 -32.87
C LEU A 21 6.14 18.37 -32.39
N ILE A 22 5.56 17.57 -33.30
CA ILE A 22 5.08 16.22 -32.98
C ILE A 22 6.24 15.31 -32.56
N THR A 23 7.38 15.39 -33.25
CA THR A 23 8.54 14.56 -32.95
C THR A 23 9.13 14.91 -31.58
N LEU A 24 9.26 16.20 -31.26
CA LEU A 24 9.67 16.65 -29.92
C LEU A 24 8.69 16.23 -28.84
N LEU A 25 7.38 16.34 -29.11
CA LEU A 25 6.34 15.89 -28.18
C LEU A 25 6.41 14.38 -27.95
N PHE A 26 6.59 13.58 -29.00
CA PHE A 26 6.75 12.13 -28.92
C PHE A 26 8.03 11.76 -28.17
N CYS A 27 9.16 12.38 -28.50
CA CYS A 27 10.42 12.21 -27.77
C CYS A 27 10.26 12.61 -26.30
N PHE A 28 9.50 13.66 -25.99
CA PHE A 28 9.19 14.06 -24.61
C PHE A 28 8.34 13.02 -23.89
N PHE A 29 7.32 12.44 -24.54
CA PHE A 29 6.52 11.36 -23.95
C PHE A 29 7.32 10.06 -23.77
N VAL A 30 8.16 9.69 -24.73
CA VAL A 30 9.08 8.55 -24.61
C VAL A 30 10.08 8.81 -23.49
N TYR A 31 10.64 10.02 -23.43
CA TYR A 31 11.52 10.45 -22.36
C TYR A 31 10.81 10.34 -21.00
N LEU A 32 9.63 10.95 -20.82
CA LEU A 32 8.85 10.82 -19.58
C LEU A 32 8.51 9.37 -19.22
N SER A 33 8.21 8.53 -20.22
CA SER A 33 7.96 7.10 -20.00
C SER A 33 9.20 6.36 -19.52
N LEU A 34 10.40 6.79 -19.91
CA LEU A 34 11.68 6.28 -19.41
C LEU A 34 12.00 6.76 -17.97
N PHE A 35 11.28 7.75 -17.42
CA PHE A 35 11.48 8.25 -16.05
C PHE A 35 10.44 7.75 -15.04
N ASN A 36 9.38 7.08 -15.47
CA ASN A 36 8.45 6.46 -14.54
C ASN A 36 9.05 5.16 -14.06
N LYS A 37 9.73 5.21 -12.92
CA LYS A 37 10.29 4.01 -12.30
C LYS A 37 9.18 3.08 -11.82
N PRO A 38 9.39 1.75 -11.89
CA PRO A 38 8.54 0.78 -11.22
C PRO A 38 8.31 1.17 -9.75
N GLN A 39 7.09 0.96 -9.28
CA GLN A 39 6.64 1.31 -7.94
C GLN A 39 6.18 0.07 -7.19
N VAL A 40 6.59 -0.01 -5.93
CA VAL A 40 6.20 -1.08 -5.00
C VAL A 40 5.12 -0.59 -4.04
N ASP A 41 4.03 -1.36 -3.95
CA ASP A 41 2.92 -1.15 -3.03
C ASP A 41 2.66 -2.42 -2.20
N LEU A 42 2.10 -2.28 -1.00
CA LEU A 42 1.45 -3.38 -0.29
C LEU A 42 0.01 -3.53 -0.80
N LYS A 43 -0.44 -4.77 -1.04
CA LYS A 43 -1.86 -5.03 -1.33
C LYS A 43 -2.68 -4.63 -0.10
N THR A 44 -3.66 -3.77 -0.30
CA THR A 44 -4.58 -3.28 0.73
C THR A 44 -6.01 -3.24 0.20
N GLY A 45 -6.97 -3.32 1.13
CA GLY A 45 -8.37 -3.02 0.84
C GLY A 45 -8.67 -1.54 1.04
N PHE A 46 -9.87 -1.13 0.65
CA PHE A 46 -10.35 0.25 0.75
C PHE A 46 -11.77 0.32 1.31
N ILE A 47 -11.99 1.26 2.22
CA ILE A 47 -13.30 1.53 2.83
C ILE A 47 -13.41 3.02 3.12
N VAL A 48 -14.55 3.62 2.80
CA VAL A 48 -14.85 5.01 3.17
C VAL A 48 -15.58 4.99 4.51
N ASN A 49 -15.01 5.58 5.55
CA ASN A 49 -15.67 5.74 6.85
C ASN A 49 -15.82 7.24 7.22
N GLU A 50 -16.43 7.52 8.36
CA GLU A 50 -16.59 8.91 8.83
C GLU A 50 -15.26 9.65 8.98
N LYS A 51 -14.21 8.96 9.46
CA LYS A 51 -12.88 9.54 9.59
C LYS A 51 -12.33 9.95 8.22
N THR A 52 -12.45 9.09 7.21
CA THR A 52 -12.06 9.37 5.82
C THR A 52 -12.80 10.61 5.28
N ILE A 53 -14.13 10.65 5.44
CA ILE A 53 -14.95 11.77 4.95
C ILE A 53 -14.53 13.08 5.64
N ASN A 54 -14.35 13.06 6.96
CA ASN A 54 -13.92 14.22 7.72
C ASN A 54 -12.51 14.70 7.34
N ALA A 55 -11.57 13.79 7.08
CA ALA A 55 -10.23 14.13 6.60
C ALA A 55 -10.23 14.77 5.21
N LEU A 56 -11.17 14.36 4.34
CA LEU A 56 -11.28 14.86 2.97
C LEU A 56 -12.02 16.20 2.86
N LYS A 57 -12.89 16.57 3.83
CA LYS A 57 -13.66 17.83 3.82
C LYS A 57 -12.81 19.08 3.60
N SER A 58 -11.61 19.14 4.17
CA SER A 58 -10.73 20.31 4.04
C SER A 58 -9.95 20.34 2.73
N ARG A 59 -9.98 19.25 1.94
CA ARG A 59 -9.10 19.04 0.78
C ARG A 59 -9.86 18.90 -0.53
N LEU A 60 -11.14 18.51 -0.47
CA LEU A 60 -11.98 18.22 -1.62
C LEU A 60 -13.21 19.15 -1.65
N PRO A 61 -13.74 19.45 -2.85
CA PRO A 61 -15.01 20.17 -2.98
C PRO A 61 -16.18 19.48 -2.25
N ASP A 62 -17.08 20.26 -1.66
CA ASP A 62 -18.22 19.74 -0.87
C ASP A 62 -19.09 18.75 -1.65
N ASN A 63 -19.31 19.01 -2.95
CA ASN A 63 -20.09 18.11 -3.80
C ASN A 63 -19.39 16.74 -3.94
N THR A 64 -18.07 16.71 -4.15
CA THR A 64 -17.29 15.48 -4.21
C THR A 64 -17.35 14.71 -2.90
N VAL A 65 -17.17 15.39 -1.76
CA VAL A 65 -17.24 14.78 -0.42
C VAL A 65 -18.65 14.25 -0.15
N SER A 66 -19.69 14.99 -0.54
CA SER A 66 -21.08 14.57 -0.36
C SER A 66 -21.39 13.27 -1.12
N SER A 67 -20.85 13.11 -2.33
CA SER A 67 -21.00 11.88 -3.12
C SER A 67 -20.32 10.67 -2.49
N LEU A 68 -19.21 10.85 -1.74
CA LEU A 68 -18.52 9.75 -1.05
C LEU A 68 -19.37 9.09 0.04
N ASN A 69 -20.38 9.79 0.59
CA ASN A 69 -21.32 9.18 1.55
C ASN A 69 -22.02 7.95 0.98
N SER A 70 -22.21 7.87 -0.35
CA SER A 70 -22.82 6.69 -1.00
C SER A 70 -21.91 5.45 -1.00
N MET A 71 -20.62 5.60 -0.74
CA MET A 71 -19.65 4.52 -0.59
C MET A 71 -19.35 4.18 0.87
N LYS A 72 -20.00 4.88 1.81
CA LYS A 72 -19.70 4.71 3.23
C LYS A 72 -19.89 3.24 3.64
N GLU A 73 -18.91 2.71 4.36
CA GLU A 73 -18.85 1.33 4.86
C GLU A 73 -18.80 0.22 3.79
N LEU A 74 -18.78 0.57 2.50
CA LEU A 74 -18.55 -0.41 1.44
C LEU A 74 -17.06 -0.76 1.36
N PHE A 75 -16.76 -2.04 1.51
CA PHE A 75 -15.40 -2.57 1.40
C PHE A 75 -15.05 -2.96 -0.04
N PHE A 76 -13.86 -2.57 -0.49
CA PHE A 76 -13.30 -2.91 -1.79
C PHE A 76 -11.96 -3.62 -1.61
N GLU A 77 -11.85 -4.81 -2.18
CA GLU A 77 -10.63 -5.62 -2.06
C GLU A 77 -9.43 -5.07 -2.85
N THR A 78 -9.68 -4.29 -3.92
CA THR A 78 -8.64 -3.76 -4.79
C THR A 78 -8.87 -2.29 -5.14
N LYS A 79 -7.78 -1.59 -5.46
CA LYS A 79 -7.81 -0.16 -5.85
C LYS A 79 -8.57 0.06 -7.15
N GLU A 80 -8.55 -0.91 -8.06
CA GLU A 80 -9.23 -0.85 -9.36
C GLU A 80 -10.74 -0.81 -9.19
N LYS A 81 -11.31 -1.74 -8.41
CA LYS A 81 -12.76 -1.77 -8.11
C LYS A 81 -13.22 -0.50 -7.38
N PHE A 82 -12.40 -0.02 -6.44
CA PHE A 82 -12.68 1.24 -5.76
C PHE A 82 -12.67 2.43 -6.74
N ALA A 83 -11.65 2.52 -7.59
CA ALA A 83 -11.49 3.61 -8.54
C ALA A 83 -12.60 3.63 -9.60
N GLU A 84 -13.04 2.47 -10.07
CA GLU A 84 -14.18 2.35 -10.97
C GLU A 84 -15.45 2.91 -10.31
N LYS A 85 -15.76 2.49 -9.09
CA LYS A 85 -16.91 3.01 -8.36
C LYS A 85 -16.79 4.52 -8.14
N LEU A 86 -15.61 5.01 -7.79
CA LEU A 86 -15.36 6.43 -7.61
C LEU A 86 -15.64 7.21 -8.90
N GLU A 87 -15.17 6.72 -10.05
CA GLU A 87 -15.40 7.36 -11.35
C GLU A 87 -16.89 7.47 -11.69
N THR A 88 -17.69 6.45 -11.37
CA THR A 88 -19.15 6.52 -11.58
C THR A 88 -19.83 7.59 -10.72
N LEU A 89 -19.26 7.96 -9.57
CA LEU A 89 -19.90 8.84 -8.60
C LEU A 89 -19.51 10.32 -8.77
N ILE A 90 -18.23 10.58 -9.02
CA ILE A 90 -17.71 11.96 -9.10
C ILE A 90 -17.30 12.35 -10.53
N GLY A 91 -17.37 11.39 -11.46
CA GLY A 91 -17.00 11.57 -12.87
C GLY A 91 -15.49 11.54 -13.08
N ASN A 92 -15.11 11.37 -14.35
CA ASN A 92 -13.70 11.22 -14.76
C ASN A 92 -12.82 12.41 -14.34
N LYS A 93 -13.30 13.64 -14.54
CA LYS A 93 -12.53 14.86 -14.23
C LYS A 93 -12.14 14.94 -12.75
N GLN A 94 -13.10 14.74 -11.85
CA GLN A 94 -12.85 14.80 -10.40
C GLN A 94 -12.01 13.61 -9.94
N THR A 95 -12.27 12.42 -10.50
CA THR A 95 -11.49 11.22 -10.21
C THR A 95 -10.03 11.40 -10.59
N SER A 96 -9.74 11.94 -11.77
CA SER A 96 -8.37 12.22 -12.20
C SER A 96 -7.62 13.14 -11.24
N LEU A 97 -8.33 14.14 -10.67
CA LEU A 97 -7.74 15.10 -9.73
C LEU A 97 -7.53 14.53 -8.33
N TYR A 98 -8.48 13.74 -7.82
CA TYR A 98 -8.56 13.41 -6.39
C TYR A 98 -8.39 11.92 -6.06
N LYS A 99 -8.34 11.02 -7.05
CA LYS A 99 -8.31 9.55 -6.84
C LYS A 99 -7.23 9.11 -5.86
N THR A 100 -5.98 9.54 -6.05
CA THR A 100 -4.87 9.12 -5.18
C THR A 100 -5.10 9.55 -3.73
N GLN A 101 -5.54 10.79 -3.54
CA GLN A 101 -5.82 11.32 -2.21
C GLN A 101 -6.98 10.57 -1.53
N ILE A 102 -8.05 10.28 -2.26
CA ILE A 102 -9.19 9.52 -1.74
C ILE A 102 -8.76 8.09 -1.39
N LEU A 103 -7.99 7.42 -2.26
CA LEU A 103 -7.51 6.06 -2.02
C LEU A 103 -6.65 5.97 -0.75
N ILE A 104 -5.72 6.91 -0.55
CA ILE A 104 -4.84 6.95 0.63
C ILE A 104 -5.66 7.10 1.92
N GLU A 105 -6.62 8.03 1.96
CA GLU A 105 -7.47 8.24 3.15
C GLU A 105 -8.51 7.13 3.36
N SER A 106 -8.76 6.32 2.32
CA SER A 106 -9.71 5.20 2.35
C SER A 106 -9.02 3.86 2.56
N MET A 107 -7.72 3.81 2.86
CA MET A 107 -7.03 2.54 3.12
C MET A 107 -7.68 1.82 4.30
N ALA A 108 -8.12 0.58 4.06
CA ALA A 108 -8.72 -0.23 5.10
C ALA A 108 -7.64 -0.76 6.05
N ILE A 109 -7.96 -0.75 7.34
CA ILE A 109 -7.19 -1.45 8.35
C ILE A 109 -7.50 -2.95 8.20
N GLY A 110 -6.47 -3.77 8.08
CA GLY A 110 -6.63 -5.22 8.04
C GLY A 110 -7.08 -5.72 9.41
N GLN A 111 -7.95 -6.72 9.45
CA GLN A 111 -8.29 -7.43 10.68
C GLN A 111 -8.07 -8.92 10.44
N VAL A 112 -7.42 -9.57 11.39
CA VAL A 112 -7.16 -11.02 11.38
C VAL A 112 -7.53 -11.57 12.73
N LYS A 113 -8.05 -12.80 12.75
CA LYS A 113 -8.21 -13.52 14.00
C LYS A 113 -6.88 -14.06 14.47
N GLU A 114 -6.71 -14.22 15.76
CA GLU A 114 -5.55 -14.87 16.34
C GLU A 114 -5.38 -16.30 15.78
N SER A 115 -6.49 -17.03 15.65
CA SER A 115 -6.54 -18.36 15.03
C SER A 115 -6.20 -18.44 13.53
N THR A 116 -5.83 -17.34 12.88
CA THR A 116 -5.57 -17.31 11.42
C THR A 116 -4.31 -18.09 11.05
N GLY A 117 -3.30 -18.13 11.93
CA GLY A 117 -2.00 -18.70 11.64
C GLY A 117 -1.23 -17.90 10.59
N VAL A 118 -0.97 -18.49 9.42
CA VAL A 118 -0.11 -17.86 8.39
C VAL A 118 -0.90 -16.91 7.48
N LEU A 119 -0.74 -15.61 7.69
CA LEU A 119 -1.20 -14.54 6.81
C LEU A 119 -0.19 -14.28 5.67
N LYS A 120 -0.71 -14.08 4.46
CA LYS A 120 0.10 -13.66 3.30
C LYS A 120 -0.02 -12.16 3.07
N VAL A 121 1.02 -11.41 3.43
CA VAL A 121 1.15 -10.00 3.08
C VAL A 121 1.66 -9.91 1.64
N VAL A 122 0.79 -9.50 0.72
CA VAL A 122 1.12 -9.41 -0.70
C VAL A 122 1.80 -8.08 -1.00
N VAL A 123 2.94 -8.16 -1.68
CA VAL A 123 3.68 -7.00 -2.19
C VAL A 123 3.51 -6.97 -3.70
N LEU A 124 3.12 -5.81 -4.22
CA LEU A 124 2.76 -5.58 -5.61
C LEU A 124 3.77 -4.65 -6.27
N LEU A 125 4.00 -4.90 -7.55
CA LEU A 125 4.84 -4.10 -8.42
C LEU A 125 4.02 -3.72 -9.66
N ASN A 126 3.96 -2.42 -9.96
CA ASN A 126 3.15 -1.92 -11.08
C ASN A 126 3.70 -2.37 -12.45
N GLU A 127 5.02 -2.50 -12.57
CA GLU A 127 5.75 -2.81 -13.79
C GLU A 127 6.86 -3.83 -13.53
N LYS A 128 7.13 -4.73 -14.49
CA LYS A 128 8.11 -5.81 -14.28
C LYS A 128 9.53 -5.23 -14.20
N VAL A 129 10.38 -5.88 -13.43
CA VAL A 129 11.82 -5.60 -13.33
C VAL A 129 12.65 -6.68 -14.02
N GLU A 130 13.84 -6.29 -14.48
CA GLU A 130 14.80 -7.15 -15.20
C GLU A 130 15.71 -7.97 -14.28
N GLU A 131 15.65 -7.73 -12.97
CA GLU A 131 16.42 -8.46 -11.95
C GLU A 131 15.55 -8.71 -10.71
N ASP A 132 15.97 -9.64 -9.85
CA ASP A 132 15.32 -9.91 -8.58
C ASP A 132 15.31 -8.66 -7.68
N LEU A 133 14.13 -8.20 -7.31
CA LEU A 133 13.95 -7.03 -6.46
C LEU A 133 13.83 -7.45 -4.99
N ARG A 134 14.76 -6.96 -4.17
CA ARG A 134 14.75 -7.14 -2.71
C ARG A 134 14.08 -5.96 -2.02
N ILE A 135 13.02 -6.25 -1.27
CA ILE A 135 12.15 -5.26 -0.65
C ILE A 135 12.27 -5.42 0.87
N PRO A 136 13.01 -4.53 1.56
CA PRO A 136 13.07 -4.55 3.01
C PRO A 136 11.70 -4.18 3.59
N LEU A 137 11.27 -4.95 4.59
CA LEU A 137 10.04 -4.72 5.34
C LEU A 137 10.39 -4.41 6.79
N PHE A 138 9.72 -3.39 7.33
CA PHE A 138 9.81 -3.00 8.73
C PHE A 138 8.48 -3.28 9.42
N PHE A 139 8.57 -3.72 10.67
CA PHE A 139 7.42 -4.07 11.51
C PHE A 139 7.46 -3.20 12.77
N ALA A 140 6.33 -2.58 13.08
CA ALA A 140 6.10 -1.78 14.27
C ALA A 140 4.67 -2.05 14.78
N GLY A 141 4.21 -1.30 15.77
CA GLY A 141 2.91 -1.48 16.40
C GLY A 141 3.03 -1.86 17.87
N ASN A 142 1.93 -2.30 18.47
CA ASN A 142 1.89 -2.71 19.87
C ASN A 142 1.83 -4.23 20.06
N ALA A 143 1.54 -5.01 19.02
CA ALA A 143 1.68 -6.46 19.08
C ALA A 143 3.15 -6.86 19.33
N ARG A 144 3.37 -7.77 20.27
CA ARG A 144 4.64 -8.38 20.64
C ARG A 144 5.14 -9.25 19.49
N ARG A 145 6.32 -8.86 18.99
CA ARG A 145 7.00 -9.51 17.89
C ARG A 145 7.93 -10.62 18.39
N GLY A 146 7.71 -11.83 17.93
CA GLY A 146 8.59 -12.98 18.09
C GLY A 146 9.81 -12.98 17.16
N PRO A 147 10.58 -14.09 17.15
CA PRO A 147 11.81 -14.19 16.37
C PRO A 147 11.56 -14.15 14.85
N VAL A 148 12.62 -13.84 14.09
CA VAL A 148 12.63 -14.00 12.63
C VAL A 148 13.12 -15.40 12.30
N ASP A 149 12.19 -16.30 11.95
CA ASP A 149 12.50 -17.70 11.69
C ASP A 149 11.63 -18.26 10.54
N PRO A 150 12.23 -18.55 9.36
CA PRO A 150 11.51 -19.11 8.21
C PRO A 150 10.98 -20.52 8.42
N GLU A 151 11.59 -21.33 9.30
CA GLU A 151 11.11 -22.68 9.59
C GLU A 151 9.89 -22.63 10.51
N LEU A 152 9.91 -21.70 11.47
CA LEU A 152 8.83 -21.52 12.41
C LEU A 152 7.61 -20.80 11.79
N CYS A 153 7.83 -19.82 10.92
CA CYS A 153 6.76 -19.10 10.23
C CYS A 153 6.19 -19.89 9.04
N THR A 154 5.67 -21.07 9.35
CA THR A 154 4.97 -21.96 8.41
C THR A 154 3.80 -22.61 9.12
N ASN A 155 2.84 -23.17 8.36
CA ASN A 155 1.74 -23.92 8.98
C ASN A 155 2.24 -25.07 9.86
N GLU A 156 3.33 -25.74 9.45
CA GLU A 156 3.94 -26.83 10.22
C GLU A 156 4.72 -26.30 11.43
N GLY A 157 5.48 -25.22 11.26
CA GLY A 157 6.25 -24.59 12.32
C GLY A 157 5.38 -24.14 13.49
N LEU A 158 4.24 -23.49 13.20
CA LEU A 158 3.31 -23.02 14.22
C LEU A 158 2.67 -24.15 15.04
N THR A 159 2.55 -25.37 14.49
CA THR A 159 2.00 -26.50 15.26
C THR A 159 2.93 -27.01 16.36
N ARG A 160 4.22 -26.62 16.34
CA ARG A 160 5.16 -26.95 17.42
C ARG A 160 4.79 -26.28 18.74
N ASN A 161 4.05 -25.16 18.66
CA ASN A 161 3.38 -24.43 19.75
C ASN A 161 4.06 -24.56 21.13
N THR A 162 5.34 -24.18 21.21
CA THR A 162 6.08 -24.21 22.48
C THR A 162 5.64 -23.07 23.38
N GLU A 163 5.69 -23.25 24.71
CA GLU A 163 5.34 -22.19 25.69
C GLU A 163 6.07 -20.87 25.42
N GLU A 164 7.34 -20.92 24.98
CA GLU A 164 8.12 -19.72 24.64
C GLU A 164 7.57 -18.92 23.45
N ILE A 165 6.86 -19.56 22.52
CA ILE A 165 6.30 -18.90 21.33
C ILE A 165 4.99 -18.21 21.68
N GLN A 166 4.24 -18.75 22.63
CA GLN A 166 2.96 -18.20 23.11
C GLN A 166 3.13 -16.87 23.85
N GLU A 167 4.36 -16.44 24.18
CA GLU A 167 4.58 -15.09 24.73
C GLU A 167 4.53 -13.98 23.67
N PHE A 168 4.44 -14.33 22.38
CA PHE A 168 4.42 -13.41 21.25
C PHE A 168 3.12 -13.53 20.48
N ASP A 169 2.68 -12.42 19.89
CA ASP A 169 1.41 -12.36 19.16
C ASP A 169 1.62 -12.68 17.67
N TYR A 170 2.83 -12.43 17.18
CA TYR A 170 3.20 -12.80 15.82
C TYR A 170 4.71 -12.99 15.66
N LEU A 171 5.07 -13.76 14.63
CA LEU A 171 6.45 -13.88 14.16
C LEU A 171 6.50 -13.84 12.64
N ILE A 172 7.71 -13.75 12.10
CA ILE A 172 7.92 -13.60 10.66
C ILE A 172 9.05 -14.50 10.16
N GLY A 173 8.99 -14.90 8.89
CA GLY A 173 10.04 -15.76 8.31
C GLY A 173 11.26 -15.00 7.78
N SER A 174 11.14 -13.70 7.49
CA SER A 174 12.19 -12.89 6.88
C SER A 174 11.93 -11.41 7.19
N GLU A 175 12.86 -10.51 6.88
CA GLU A 175 12.60 -9.06 6.84
C GLU A 175 12.71 -8.51 5.41
N VAL A 176 12.86 -9.40 4.43
CA VAL A 176 13.02 -9.06 3.03
C VAL A 176 12.07 -9.91 2.20
N ALA A 177 11.17 -9.24 1.48
CA ALA A 177 10.40 -9.85 0.41
C ALA A 177 11.20 -9.79 -0.90
N ILE A 178 11.11 -10.85 -1.72
CA ILE A 178 11.81 -10.92 -3.01
C ILE A 178 10.74 -11.05 -4.10
N ILE A 179 10.72 -10.11 -5.04
CA ILE A 179 9.97 -10.24 -6.29
C ILE A 179 10.96 -10.74 -7.35
N PRO A 180 10.82 -11.99 -7.84
CA PRO A 180 11.71 -12.50 -8.87
C PRO A 180 11.58 -11.71 -10.17
N GLU A 181 12.62 -11.77 -11.00
CA GLU A 181 12.63 -11.21 -12.37
C GLU A 181 11.32 -11.53 -13.12
N GLY A 182 10.76 -10.51 -13.78
CA GLY A 182 9.59 -10.67 -14.64
C GLY A 182 8.27 -10.94 -13.90
N LYS A 183 8.28 -11.04 -12.57
CA LYS A 183 7.06 -11.12 -11.73
C LYS A 183 6.59 -9.72 -11.32
N LYS A 184 5.30 -9.63 -10.97
CA LYS A 184 4.65 -8.39 -10.52
C LYS A 184 4.17 -8.45 -9.08
N GLU A 185 4.28 -9.60 -8.44
CA GLU A 185 3.86 -9.78 -7.07
C GLU A 185 4.70 -10.85 -6.39
N THR A 186 4.81 -10.71 -5.09
CA THR A 186 5.32 -11.73 -4.18
C THR A 186 4.48 -11.67 -2.91
N PHE A 187 4.64 -12.65 -2.04
CA PHE A 187 4.02 -12.61 -0.73
C PHE A 187 5.07 -12.83 0.36
N PHE A 188 4.76 -12.28 1.51
CA PHE A 188 5.54 -12.39 2.72
C PHE A 188 4.68 -13.07 3.80
N PRO A 189 5.15 -14.16 4.43
CA PRO A 189 4.43 -14.81 5.50
C PRO A 189 4.56 -13.99 6.80
N LEU A 190 3.41 -13.61 7.35
CA LEU A 190 3.25 -13.09 8.71
C LEU A 190 2.47 -14.13 9.48
N CYS A 191 3.05 -14.67 10.55
CA CYS A 191 2.49 -15.78 11.28
C CYS A 191 1.94 -15.27 12.60
N VAL A 192 0.62 -15.28 12.73
CA VAL A 192 -0.07 -14.97 13.99
C VAL A 192 0.04 -16.20 14.88
N ILE A 193 0.43 -15.98 16.13
CA ILE A 193 0.48 -17.01 17.15
C ILE A 193 -0.89 -17.07 17.81
N ASN A 194 -1.38 -18.28 18.05
CA ASN A 194 -2.62 -18.51 18.78
C ASN A 194 -2.29 -19.14 20.12
N ASP A 195 -2.79 -18.56 21.19
CA ASP A 195 -2.70 -19.14 22.53
C ASP A 195 -4.08 -19.36 23.17
N GLU A 196 -4.17 -19.37 24.51
CA GLU A 196 -5.41 -19.61 25.26
C GLU A 196 -5.76 -18.43 26.19
N LEU A 197 -5.00 -17.35 26.13
CA LEU A 197 -5.15 -16.16 26.98
C LEU A 197 -5.97 -15.11 26.22
N TYR A 198 -6.94 -14.52 26.92
CA TYR A 198 -7.67 -13.38 26.37
C TYR A 198 -6.80 -12.12 26.34
N GLU A 199 -6.69 -11.51 25.16
CA GLU A 199 -5.94 -10.29 24.90
C GLU A 199 -6.80 -9.18 24.28
N ALA A 200 -6.37 -7.92 24.47
CA ALA A 200 -7.02 -6.79 23.82
C ALA A 200 -6.56 -6.69 22.35
N PRO A 201 -7.34 -6.09 21.44
CA PRO A 201 -6.92 -5.94 20.05
C PRO A 201 -5.56 -5.24 19.88
N GLU A 202 -4.70 -5.84 19.08
CA GLU A 202 -3.33 -5.37 18.89
C GLU A 202 -3.01 -5.05 17.44
N GLU A 203 -2.14 -4.08 17.21
CA GLU A 203 -1.76 -3.60 15.88
C GLU A 203 -0.36 -4.05 15.49
N ILE A 204 -0.26 -4.57 14.27
CA ILE A 204 0.98 -4.72 13.50
C ILE A 204 0.95 -3.69 12.37
N LEU A 205 1.99 -2.86 12.33
CA LEU A 205 2.26 -1.93 11.26
C LEU A 205 3.38 -2.47 10.38
N VAL A 206 3.04 -2.87 9.15
CA VAL A 206 3.99 -3.32 8.13
C VAL A 206 4.36 -2.16 7.22
N GLN A 207 5.64 -1.90 7.01
CA GLN A 207 6.12 -0.78 6.20
C GLN A 207 7.20 -1.21 5.19
N ILE A 208 7.08 -0.75 3.95
CA ILE A 208 8.14 -0.87 2.94
C ILE A 208 9.28 0.10 3.27
N GLY A 209 10.47 -0.47 3.41
CA GLY A 209 11.71 0.24 3.66
C GLY A 209 12.25 1.01 2.46
N LYS A 210 13.48 1.52 2.61
CA LYS A 210 14.17 2.19 1.51
C LYS A 210 14.55 1.18 0.43
N LEU A 211 14.05 1.40 -0.79
CA LEU A 211 14.40 0.59 -1.96
C LEU A 211 15.76 1.01 -2.54
N ARG A 212 16.40 0.07 -3.24
CA ARG A 212 17.65 0.28 -3.99
C ARG A 212 17.38 0.03 -5.48
N GLY A 213 18.23 0.58 -6.34
CA GLY A 213 18.11 0.42 -7.79
C GLY A 213 17.10 1.37 -8.41
N ASP A 214 16.58 1.00 -9.58
CA ASP A 214 15.67 1.81 -10.39
C ASP A 214 14.19 1.54 -10.05
N VAL A 215 13.88 1.44 -8.76
CA VAL A 215 12.53 1.16 -8.26
C VAL A 215 12.21 2.12 -7.12
N GLU A 216 10.99 2.62 -7.11
CA GLU A 216 10.51 3.59 -6.13
C GLU A 216 9.36 3.03 -5.28
N ARG A 217 9.12 3.72 -4.16
CA ARG A 217 7.97 3.44 -3.30
C ARG A 217 6.71 3.98 -3.97
N GLY A 218 5.67 3.18 -4.01
CA GLY A 218 4.35 3.59 -4.47
C GLY A 218 3.59 4.41 -3.42
N ASN A 219 2.26 4.39 -3.51
CA ASN A 219 1.39 5.15 -2.61
C ASN A 219 1.04 4.37 -1.34
N PHE A 220 1.04 3.04 -1.41
CA PHE A 220 0.56 2.16 -0.33
C PHE A 220 1.73 1.42 0.31
N VAL A 221 2.62 2.18 0.95
CA VAL A 221 3.85 1.63 1.54
C VAL A 221 3.75 1.19 2.99
N THR A 222 2.60 1.43 3.62
CA THR A 222 2.34 1.05 5.00
C THR A 222 0.99 0.36 5.08
N ARG A 223 0.88 -0.70 5.88
CA ARG A 223 -0.37 -1.42 6.13
C ARG A 223 -0.50 -1.74 7.61
N SER A 224 -1.63 -1.34 8.18
CA SER A 224 -2.02 -1.71 9.55
C SER A 224 -2.83 -3.01 9.51
N ILE A 225 -2.52 -3.93 10.41
CA ILE A 225 -3.20 -5.21 10.60
C ILE A 225 -3.50 -5.32 12.09
N ILE A 226 -4.76 -5.46 12.44
CA ILE A 226 -5.20 -5.67 13.82
C ILE A 226 -5.42 -7.16 14.04
N ILE A 227 -4.74 -7.71 15.05
CA ILE A 227 -5.04 -9.03 15.60
C ILE A 227 -6.26 -8.89 16.52
N GLN A 228 -7.28 -9.70 16.25
CA GLN A 228 -8.45 -9.85 17.09
C GLN A 228 -8.35 -11.21 17.77
N ASP A 229 -8.18 -11.17 19.08
CA ASP A 229 -8.32 -12.30 19.98
C ASP A 229 -9.68 -13.00 19.77
N ASP A 230 -9.69 -14.33 19.80
CA ASP A 230 -10.91 -15.14 19.67
C ASP A 230 -11.24 -16.00 20.90
N GLU A 231 -10.58 -15.69 22.01
CA GLU A 231 -10.69 -16.30 23.31
C GLU A 231 -11.85 -15.65 24.12
N PRO A 232 -12.50 -16.41 25.01
CA PRO A 232 -13.59 -15.87 25.82
C PRO A 232 -13.06 -14.93 26.90
N LEU A 233 -13.77 -13.81 27.09
CA LEU A 233 -13.51 -12.88 28.19
C LEU A 233 -13.50 -13.61 29.56
N PRO A 234 -12.48 -13.39 30.41
CA PRO A 234 -12.43 -14.01 31.72
C PRO A 234 -13.59 -13.54 32.59
N THR A 235 -14.32 -14.49 33.18
CA THR A 235 -15.48 -14.20 34.02
C THR A 235 -15.15 -14.45 35.49
N VAL A 236 -15.39 -13.46 36.35
CA VAL A 236 -15.26 -13.58 37.80
C VAL A 236 -16.65 -13.64 38.43
N THR A 237 -16.92 -14.69 39.22
CA THR A 237 -18.17 -14.82 40.00
C THR A 237 -17.84 -14.79 41.48
N PHE A 238 -18.58 -13.98 42.24
CA PHE A 238 -18.45 -13.93 43.70
C PHE A 238 -19.57 -14.77 44.35
N GLU A 239 -19.19 -15.69 45.22
CA GLU A 239 -20.14 -16.39 46.10
C GLU A 239 -20.06 -15.83 47.52
N ILE A 240 -21.21 -15.46 48.07
CA ILE A 240 -21.30 -14.99 49.46
C ILE A 240 -21.48 -16.21 50.36
N ALA A 241 -20.45 -16.52 51.15
CA ALA A 241 -20.58 -17.50 52.24
C ALA A 241 -21.52 -16.92 53.32
N ARG A 242 -22.70 -17.55 53.50
CA ARG A 242 -23.57 -17.23 54.64
C ARG A 242 -22.92 -17.75 55.93
N ARG A 243 -22.73 -16.87 56.90
CA ARG A 243 -22.37 -17.19 58.29
C ARG A 243 -23.61 -17.49 59.11
#